data_AF-A0A1E9PJE7-F1
#
_entry.id   AF-A0A1E9PJE7-F1
#
_cell.length_a   1.000
_cell.length_b   1.000
_cell.length_c   1.000
_cell.angle_alpha   90.00
_cell.angle_beta   90.00
_cell.angle_gamma   90.00
#
_symmetry.space_group_name_H-M   'P 1'
#
loop_
_entity.id
_entity.type
_entity.pdbx_description
1 polymer ?
#
loop_
_entity_poly.entity_id
_entity_poly.type
_entity_poly.pdbx_seq_one_letter_code
_entity_poly.pdbx_strand_id
1 'polypeptide(L)'
;MTDVCEMLGIKYPIFCGAMGGISRPELVAAVSNAGGMGILMTAGMKDEEKIRQAVQKTRELTDKPFGANVAIISGNAKEVLEVLIDEGVKFFTTGAGDPIPYIDMIHQAGGKIFPVVPSARVVRKVEDAGADGVVVEGMEAGGHVGQATTMTLTRQAVEAVDHVPVIAAGGIADGHGLAAAYALGADGVQVGTVLVASTEAPIHDNYKQAIVDANDTATFVSGSMTGAPIRIEKNAAAQKHHDMDMDPEVDVKAIEAYTIPSLTKAAAEGDVKEEIVTYGQIAGLVHEVRPVKEIIDSIFQEANEVIDALAAKKI
;
A
#
# COMPACT_ATOMS: atom_id res chain seq x y z
N MET A 1 -24.09 3.24 4.56
CA MET A 1 -22.77 3.23 3.90
C MET A 1 -22.83 2.17 2.81
N THR A 2 -22.33 2.46 1.61
CA THR A 2 -22.27 1.45 0.53
C THR A 2 -21.18 0.45 0.86
N ASP A 3 -21.47 -0.84 0.70
CA ASP A 3 -20.46 -1.90 0.85
C ASP A 3 -19.31 -1.70 -0.15
N VAL A 4 -18.06 -1.74 0.33
CA VAL A 4 -16.89 -1.44 -0.51
C VAL A 4 -16.70 -2.49 -1.62
N CYS A 5 -17.12 -3.73 -1.40
CA CYS A 5 -17.04 -4.78 -2.42
C CYS A 5 -18.04 -4.54 -3.54
N GLU A 6 -19.28 -4.18 -3.20
CA GLU A 6 -20.28 -3.78 -4.18
C GLU A 6 -19.85 -2.53 -4.96
N MET A 7 -19.28 -1.53 -4.26
CA MET A 7 -18.80 -0.29 -4.88
C MET A 7 -17.72 -0.54 -5.93
N LEU A 8 -16.79 -1.46 -5.67
CA LEU A 8 -15.61 -1.68 -6.48
C LEU A 8 -15.68 -2.94 -7.37
N GLY A 9 -16.73 -3.75 -7.22
CA GLY A 9 -16.90 -5.01 -7.95
C GLY A 9 -15.89 -6.09 -7.56
N ILE A 10 -15.43 -6.09 -6.31
CA ILE A 10 -14.48 -7.08 -5.77
C ILE A 10 -15.18 -8.08 -4.85
N LYS A 11 -14.54 -9.22 -4.57
CA LYS A 11 -15.09 -10.25 -3.67
C LYS A 11 -14.76 -9.99 -2.20
N TYR A 12 -13.57 -9.47 -1.98
CA TYR A 12 -12.94 -9.33 -0.69
C TYR A 12 -12.46 -7.88 -0.51
N PRO A 13 -12.77 -7.20 0.59
CA PRO A 13 -12.27 -5.84 0.86
C PRO A 13 -10.79 -5.84 1.29
N ILE A 14 -9.95 -6.53 0.52
CA ILE A 14 -8.49 -6.53 0.64
C ILE A 14 -7.89 -5.82 -0.57
N PHE A 15 -7.15 -4.75 -0.31
CA PHE A 15 -6.44 -3.99 -1.32
C PHE A 15 -4.96 -4.39 -1.31
N CYS A 16 -4.37 -4.48 -2.50
CA CYS A 16 -2.93 -4.53 -2.65
C CYS A 16 -2.36 -3.14 -2.38
N GLY A 17 -1.40 -3.02 -1.46
CA GLY A 17 -0.63 -1.79 -1.31
C GLY A 17 0.06 -1.39 -2.62
N ALA A 18 0.13 -0.08 -2.88
CA ALA A 18 0.85 0.47 -4.03
C ALA A 18 2.35 0.57 -3.73
N MET A 19 3.11 -0.45 -4.13
CA MET A 19 4.51 -0.62 -3.74
C MET A 19 5.42 -0.34 -4.94
N GLY A 20 6.29 0.67 -4.82
CA GLY A 20 7.22 1.10 -5.87
C GLY A 20 8.09 -0.04 -6.37
N GLY A 21 8.07 -0.30 -7.68
CA GLY A 21 8.84 -1.40 -8.30
C GLY A 21 8.29 -2.81 -8.06
N ILE A 22 7.31 -2.98 -7.17
CA ILE A 22 6.77 -4.30 -6.76
C ILE A 22 5.36 -4.53 -7.31
N SER A 23 4.45 -3.56 -7.17
CA SER A 23 3.05 -3.67 -7.64
C SER A 23 2.95 -3.49 -9.15
N ARG A 24 3.52 -4.46 -9.87
CA ARG A 24 3.58 -4.60 -11.34
C ARG A 24 2.43 -5.49 -11.84
N PRO A 25 2.18 -5.57 -13.17
CA PRO A 25 1.02 -6.27 -13.72
C PRO A 25 0.78 -7.69 -13.20
N GLU A 26 1.84 -8.46 -12.95
CA GLU A 26 1.76 -9.85 -12.47
C GLU A 26 1.14 -9.93 -11.07
N LEU A 27 1.63 -9.14 -10.12
CA LEU A 27 1.10 -9.11 -8.75
C LEU A 27 -0.32 -8.52 -8.72
N VAL A 28 -0.54 -7.43 -9.47
CA VAL A 28 -1.83 -6.74 -9.55
C VAL A 28 -2.91 -7.70 -10.07
N ALA A 29 -2.63 -8.38 -11.18
CA ALA A 29 -3.56 -9.35 -11.75
C ALA A 29 -3.80 -10.55 -10.83
N ALA A 30 -2.77 -11.03 -10.12
CA ALA A 30 -2.91 -12.12 -9.15
C ALA A 30 -3.87 -11.74 -8.00
N VAL A 31 -3.74 -10.54 -7.44
CA VAL A 31 -4.63 -10.03 -6.38
C VAL A 31 -6.06 -9.89 -6.89
N SER A 32 -6.24 -9.29 -8.07
CA SER A 32 -7.56 -9.13 -8.67
C SER A 32 -8.22 -10.48 -9.00
N ASN A 33 -7.47 -11.46 -9.52
CA ASN A 33 -7.95 -12.82 -9.77
C ASN A 33 -8.31 -13.58 -8.49
N ALA A 34 -7.62 -13.31 -7.38
CA ALA A 34 -7.95 -13.85 -6.06
C ALA A 34 -9.19 -13.19 -5.43
N GLY A 35 -9.70 -12.11 -6.02
CA GLY A 35 -10.93 -11.43 -5.60
C GLY A 35 -10.71 -10.18 -4.74
N GLY A 36 -9.46 -9.78 -4.49
CA GLY A 36 -9.14 -8.49 -3.89
C GLY A 36 -9.06 -7.36 -4.93
N MET A 37 -8.62 -6.19 -4.50
CA MET A 37 -8.33 -5.05 -5.39
C MET A 37 -6.83 -4.97 -5.66
N GLY A 38 -6.39 -5.43 -6.82
CA GLY A 38 -5.03 -5.17 -7.31
C GLY A 38 -4.85 -3.67 -7.62
N ILE A 39 -3.70 -3.10 -7.26
CA ILE A 39 -3.41 -1.67 -7.48
C ILE A 39 -2.05 -1.52 -8.15
N LEU A 40 -2.05 -1.08 -9.41
CA LEU A 40 -0.83 -0.84 -10.18
C LEU A 40 -0.09 0.40 -9.68
N MET A 41 1.19 0.26 -9.38
CA MET A 41 2.01 1.40 -8.96
C MET A 41 2.61 2.13 -10.17
N THR A 42 2.36 3.43 -10.29
CA THR A 42 2.89 4.26 -11.39
C THR A 42 4.02 5.20 -10.98
N ALA A 43 4.38 5.24 -9.69
CA ALA A 43 5.45 6.10 -9.20
C ALA A 43 6.77 5.87 -9.97
N GLY A 44 7.43 6.96 -10.37
CA GLY A 44 8.66 6.91 -11.16
C GLY A 44 8.47 6.67 -12.66
N MET A 45 7.24 6.40 -13.14
CA MET A 45 6.95 6.30 -14.57
C MET A 45 6.73 7.69 -15.16
N LYS A 46 7.66 8.12 -16.04
CA LYS A 46 7.55 9.36 -16.82
C LYS A 46 7.11 9.15 -18.26
N ASP A 47 7.17 7.91 -18.71
CA ASP A 47 6.88 7.51 -20.08
C ASP A 47 5.43 7.00 -20.12
N GLU A 48 4.56 7.79 -20.74
CA GLU A 48 3.13 7.49 -20.90
C GLU A 48 2.89 6.13 -21.57
N GLU A 49 3.75 5.75 -22.53
CA GLU A 49 3.62 4.49 -23.24
C GLU A 49 3.93 3.29 -22.32
N LYS A 50 4.87 3.44 -21.38
CA LYS A 50 5.12 2.41 -20.36
C LYS A 50 3.96 2.24 -19.39
N ILE A 51 3.30 3.35 -19.02
CA ILE A 51 2.09 3.31 -18.18
C ILE A 51 0.99 2.56 -18.92
N ARG A 52 0.78 2.91 -20.19
CA ARG A 52 -0.19 2.25 -21.08
C ARG A 52 0.07 0.74 -21.19
N GLN A 53 1.30 0.36 -21.48
CA GLN A 53 1.72 -1.04 -21.56
C GLN A 53 1.51 -1.80 -20.25
N ALA A 54 1.75 -1.16 -19.10
CA ALA A 54 1.50 -1.79 -17.80
C ALA A 54 -0.01 -2.04 -17.56
N VAL A 55 -0.88 -1.11 -17.94
CA VAL A 55 -2.34 -1.30 -17.86
C VAL A 55 -2.80 -2.40 -18.81
N GLN A 56 -2.36 -2.38 -20.05
CA GLN A 56 -2.69 -3.39 -21.05
C GLN A 56 -2.21 -4.78 -20.62
N LYS A 57 -0.97 -4.88 -20.12
CA LYS A 57 -0.43 -6.13 -19.61
C LYS A 57 -1.23 -6.67 -18.43
N THR A 58 -1.71 -5.80 -17.55
CA THR A 58 -2.58 -6.20 -16.44
C THR A 58 -3.89 -6.79 -16.97
N ARG A 59 -4.51 -6.15 -17.97
CA ARG A 59 -5.75 -6.64 -18.63
C ARG A 59 -5.56 -7.96 -19.40
N GLU A 60 -4.35 -8.25 -19.90
CA GLU A 60 -4.05 -9.57 -20.48
C GLU A 60 -4.08 -10.69 -19.43
N LEU A 61 -3.77 -10.36 -18.18
CA LEU A 61 -3.61 -11.32 -17.08
C LEU A 61 -4.87 -11.46 -16.21
N THR A 62 -5.81 -10.51 -16.29
CA THR A 62 -7.07 -10.55 -15.54
C THR A 62 -8.22 -9.85 -16.25
N ASP A 63 -9.42 -10.42 -16.12
CA ASP A 63 -10.70 -9.81 -16.47
C ASP A 63 -11.39 -9.11 -15.28
N LYS A 64 -10.77 -9.17 -14.09
CA LYS A 64 -11.30 -8.61 -12.84
C LYS A 64 -10.93 -7.13 -12.68
N PRO A 65 -11.69 -6.37 -11.86
CA PRO A 65 -11.35 -4.99 -11.54
C PRO A 65 -9.95 -4.87 -10.91
N PHE A 66 -9.23 -3.82 -11.30
CA PHE A 66 -8.00 -3.37 -10.66
C PHE A 66 -7.96 -1.83 -10.70
N GLY A 67 -7.18 -1.25 -9.80
CA GLY A 67 -6.91 0.18 -9.75
C GLY A 67 -5.49 0.54 -10.09
N ALA A 68 -5.20 1.84 -10.00
CA ALA A 68 -3.86 2.37 -10.12
C ALA A 68 -3.59 3.42 -9.04
N ASN A 69 -2.35 3.48 -8.57
CA ASN A 69 -1.88 4.52 -7.68
C ASN A 69 -1.23 5.64 -8.48
N VAL A 70 -1.60 6.88 -8.18
CA VAL A 70 -0.98 8.09 -8.75
C VAL A 70 -0.13 8.77 -7.68
N ALA A 71 1.18 8.82 -7.91
CA ALA A 71 2.13 9.45 -7.01
C ALA A 71 2.22 10.96 -7.27
N ILE A 72 1.46 11.76 -6.51
CA ILE A 72 1.29 13.20 -6.73
C ILE A 72 2.63 13.96 -6.66
N ILE A 73 3.51 13.59 -5.73
CA ILE A 73 4.86 14.18 -5.58
C ILE A 73 5.78 14.01 -6.81
N SER A 74 5.43 13.14 -7.77
CA SER A 74 6.26 12.91 -8.97
C SER A 74 6.23 14.08 -9.96
N GLY A 75 5.29 15.03 -9.80
CA GLY A 75 5.18 16.22 -10.64
C GLY A 75 4.55 16.02 -12.02
N ASN A 76 4.13 14.78 -12.34
CA ASN A 76 3.46 14.40 -13.59
C ASN A 76 2.11 13.69 -13.34
N ALA A 77 1.48 13.95 -12.20
CA ALA A 77 0.30 13.21 -11.75
C ALA A 77 -0.91 13.39 -12.68
N LYS A 78 -1.04 14.56 -13.31
CA LYS A 78 -2.13 14.83 -14.26
C LYS A 78 -1.97 13.98 -15.52
N GLU A 79 -0.77 13.97 -16.09
CA GLU A 79 -0.42 13.23 -17.30
C GLU A 79 -0.57 11.71 -17.08
N VAL A 80 -0.08 11.21 -15.94
CA VAL A 80 -0.29 9.81 -15.52
C VAL A 80 -1.77 9.49 -15.42
N LEU A 81 -2.56 10.35 -14.78
CA LEU A 81 -3.99 10.15 -14.60
C LEU A 81 -4.75 10.16 -15.93
N GLU A 82 -4.41 11.05 -16.86
CA GLU A 82 -4.97 11.11 -18.22
C GLU A 82 -4.77 9.76 -18.94
N VAL A 83 -3.55 9.23 -18.94
CA VAL A 83 -3.25 7.93 -19.56
C VAL A 83 -4.07 6.79 -18.94
N LEU A 84 -4.16 6.76 -17.60
CA LEU A 84 -4.90 5.72 -16.89
C LEU A 84 -6.41 5.79 -17.17
N ILE A 85 -6.98 7.00 -17.23
CA ILE A 85 -8.37 7.25 -17.58
C ILE A 85 -8.65 6.80 -19.02
N ASP A 86 -7.77 7.14 -19.96
CA ASP A 86 -7.90 6.76 -21.38
C ASP A 86 -7.85 5.24 -21.57
N GLU A 87 -7.05 4.52 -20.78
CA GLU A 87 -7.02 3.04 -20.74
C GLU A 87 -8.18 2.42 -19.92
N GLY A 88 -9.10 3.26 -19.45
CA GLY A 88 -10.33 2.84 -18.78
C GLY A 88 -10.13 2.31 -17.36
N VAL A 89 -9.07 2.72 -16.65
CA VAL A 89 -8.94 2.48 -15.21
C VAL A 89 -10.02 3.27 -14.48
N LYS A 90 -10.70 2.63 -13.52
CA LYS A 90 -11.85 3.23 -12.80
C LYS A 90 -11.65 3.35 -11.29
N PHE A 91 -10.57 2.81 -10.75
CA PHE A 91 -10.26 2.92 -9.33
C PHE A 91 -8.86 3.50 -9.13
N PHE A 92 -8.77 4.50 -8.27
CA PHE A 92 -7.54 5.25 -8.04
C PHE A 92 -7.23 5.32 -6.55
N THR A 93 -5.95 5.18 -6.23
CA THR A 93 -5.40 5.63 -4.96
C THR A 93 -4.35 6.70 -5.22
N THR A 94 -4.03 7.50 -4.22
CA THR A 94 -2.96 8.50 -4.32
C THR A 94 -2.00 8.34 -3.16
N GLY A 95 -0.70 8.44 -3.44
CA GLY A 95 0.34 8.54 -2.42
C GLY A 95 0.47 9.96 -1.85
N ALA A 96 1.67 10.30 -1.37
CA ALA A 96 1.96 11.63 -0.83
C ALA A 96 1.63 12.76 -1.83
N GLY A 97 1.03 13.84 -1.34
CA GLY A 97 0.61 15.04 -2.09
C GLY A 97 -0.84 15.45 -1.79
N ASP A 98 -1.34 16.50 -2.46
CA ASP A 98 -2.75 16.93 -2.34
C ASP A 98 -3.60 16.29 -3.45
N PRO A 99 -4.52 15.35 -3.12
CA PRO A 99 -5.33 14.65 -4.11
C PRO A 99 -6.51 15.48 -4.63
N ILE A 100 -6.91 16.53 -3.91
CA ILE A 100 -8.13 17.30 -4.18
C ILE A 100 -8.23 17.82 -5.62
N PRO A 101 -7.16 18.36 -6.25
CA PRO A 101 -7.23 18.86 -7.62
C PRO A 101 -7.59 17.80 -8.68
N TYR A 102 -7.52 16.51 -8.34
CA TYR A 102 -7.71 15.40 -9.28
C TYR A 102 -9.06 14.68 -9.11
N ILE A 103 -9.80 14.93 -8.02
CA ILE A 103 -11.04 14.23 -7.69
C ILE A 103 -12.09 14.45 -8.79
N ASP A 104 -12.35 15.70 -9.16
CA ASP A 104 -13.34 16.05 -10.20
C ASP A 104 -13.03 15.37 -11.54
N MET A 105 -11.75 15.32 -11.91
CA MET A 105 -11.31 14.68 -13.15
C MET A 105 -11.57 13.17 -13.14
N ILE A 106 -11.30 12.51 -12.01
CA ILE A 106 -11.56 11.08 -11.82
C ILE A 106 -13.07 10.80 -11.90
N HIS A 107 -13.89 11.62 -11.24
CA HIS A 107 -15.34 11.46 -11.24
C HIS A 107 -15.97 11.71 -12.61
N GLN A 108 -15.49 12.70 -13.36
CA GLN A 108 -15.94 12.96 -14.74
C GLN A 108 -15.65 11.76 -15.67
N ALA A 109 -14.58 11.02 -15.40
CA ALA A 109 -14.28 9.75 -16.07
C ALA A 109 -15.09 8.55 -15.54
N GLY A 110 -15.99 8.75 -14.56
CA GLY A 110 -16.74 7.69 -13.90
C GLY A 110 -15.89 6.81 -12.98
N GLY A 111 -14.74 7.31 -12.54
CA GLY A 111 -13.85 6.63 -11.61
C GLY A 111 -14.17 6.91 -10.15
N LYS A 112 -13.44 6.21 -9.27
CA LYS A 112 -13.49 6.29 -7.81
C LYS A 112 -12.10 6.55 -7.26
N ILE A 113 -11.98 7.34 -6.20
CA ILE A 113 -10.68 7.68 -5.59
C ILE A 113 -10.66 7.45 -4.08
N PHE A 114 -9.66 6.69 -3.63
CA PHE A 114 -9.36 6.42 -2.22
C PHE A 114 -7.95 6.94 -1.89
N PRO A 115 -7.79 8.19 -1.45
CA PRO A 115 -6.49 8.74 -1.09
C PRO A 115 -5.87 8.01 0.10
N VAL A 116 -4.56 7.77 0.06
CA VAL A 116 -3.80 7.34 1.25
C VAL A 116 -3.51 8.56 2.09
N VAL A 117 -3.97 8.58 3.34
CA VAL A 117 -3.83 9.73 4.23
C VAL A 117 -3.10 9.39 5.53
N PRO A 118 -2.14 10.22 5.98
CA PRO A 118 -1.29 9.92 7.12
C PRO A 118 -1.89 10.36 8.48
N SER A 119 -3.07 10.99 8.49
CA SER A 119 -3.70 11.48 9.72
C SER A 119 -5.21 11.63 9.58
N ALA A 120 -5.93 11.42 10.70
CA ALA A 120 -7.39 11.58 10.77
C ALA A 120 -7.84 13.02 10.43
N ARG A 121 -7.00 14.03 10.65
CA ARG A 121 -7.31 15.42 10.29
C ARG A 121 -7.49 15.62 8.78
N VAL A 122 -6.75 14.86 7.96
CA VAL A 122 -6.82 14.97 6.49
C VAL A 122 -8.01 14.21 5.92
N VAL A 123 -8.45 13.14 6.60
CA VAL A 123 -9.59 12.31 6.21
C VAL A 123 -10.82 13.17 5.91
N ARG A 124 -11.21 14.05 6.84
CA ARG A 124 -12.36 14.93 6.64
C ARG A 124 -12.21 15.86 5.44
N LYS A 125 -11.01 16.42 5.26
CA LYS A 125 -10.72 17.35 4.16
C LYS A 125 -10.90 16.67 2.79
N VAL A 126 -10.47 15.42 2.64
CA VAL A 126 -10.60 14.70 1.36
C VAL A 126 -12.01 14.17 1.14
N GLU A 127 -12.73 13.79 2.20
CA GLU A 127 -14.16 13.45 2.12
C GLU A 127 -15.00 14.67 1.70
N ASP A 128 -14.82 15.82 2.33
CA ASP A 128 -15.53 17.07 1.97
C ASP A 128 -15.22 17.51 0.52
N ALA A 129 -14.07 17.11 -0.01
CA ALA A 129 -13.68 17.34 -1.40
C ALA A 129 -14.20 16.29 -2.38
N GLY A 130 -14.89 15.25 -1.91
CA GLY A 130 -15.55 14.23 -2.73
C GLY A 130 -14.78 12.92 -2.87
N ALA A 131 -13.79 12.61 -2.03
CA ALA A 131 -13.19 11.26 -2.05
C ALA A 131 -14.27 10.18 -1.82
N ASP A 132 -14.16 9.04 -2.50
CA ASP A 132 -15.16 7.95 -2.41
C ASP A 132 -14.88 6.98 -1.26
N GLY A 133 -13.72 7.13 -0.62
CA GLY A 133 -13.17 6.30 0.45
C GLY A 133 -11.80 6.84 0.84
N VAL A 134 -11.21 6.29 1.90
CA VAL A 134 -9.84 6.63 2.31
C VAL A 134 -9.06 5.39 2.70
N VAL A 135 -7.77 5.41 2.43
CA VAL A 135 -6.82 4.45 3.01
C VAL A 135 -6.05 5.15 4.12
N VAL A 136 -6.01 4.56 5.30
CA VAL A 136 -5.30 5.11 6.45
C VAL A 136 -4.17 4.20 6.86
N GLU A 137 -2.94 4.70 6.74
CA GLU A 137 -1.73 3.88 6.86
C GLU A 137 -0.97 4.19 8.14
N GLY A 138 -0.84 3.17 8.99
CA GLY A 138 -0.05 3.23 10.21
C GLY A 138 1.46 3.17 9.95
N MET A 139 2.23 3.76 10.85
CA MET A 139 3.68 3.85 10.77
C MET A 139 4.42 2.50 10.76
N GLU A 140 3.76 1.42 11.14
CA GLU A 140 4.20 0.03 11.09
C GLU A 140 4.25 -0.54 9.66
N ALA A 141 3.64 0.14 8.68
CA ALA A 141 3.75 -0.18 7.26
C ALA A 141 5.20 -0.07 6.73
N GLY A 142 5.48 -0.75 5.62
CA GLY A 142 6.76 -0.61 4.92
C GLY A 142 6.77 0.57 3.96
N GLY A 143 7.94 1.11 3.65
CA GLY A 143 8.06 2.28 2.77
C GLY A 143 7.84 3.58 3.52
N HIS A 144 7.47 4.66 2.82
CA HIS A 144 7.29 5.97 3.43
C HIS A 144 6.10 5.98 4.38
N VAL A 145 6.27 6.50 5.59
CA VAL A 145 5.29 6.35 6.68
C VAL A 145 5.01 7.65 7.43
N GLY A 146 3.78 7.76 7.94
CA GLY A 146 3.42 8.77 8.92
C GLY A 146 3.91 8.46 10.33
N GLN A 147 3.33 9.14 11.33
CA GLN A 147 3.66 8.95 12.75
C GLN A 147 2.59 8.20 13.54
N ALA A 148 1.35 8.17 13.06
CA ALA A 148 0.27 7.49 13.77
C ALA A 148 0.36 5.97 13.53
N THR A 149 -0.08 5.17 14.49
CA THR A 149 -0.18 3.70 14.33
C THR A 149 -1.53 3.31 13.73
N THR A 150 -1.63 2.17 13.06
CA THR A 150 -2.88 1.64 12.49
C THR A 150 -3.98 1.58 13.53
N MET A 151 -3.65 1.14 14.75
CA MET A 151 -4.60 1.11 15.87
C MET A 151 -5.24 2.48 16.12
N THR A 152 -4.42 3.50 16.37
CA THR A 152 -4.92 4.84 16.72
C THR A 152 -5.49 5.60 15.52
N LEU A 153 -4.89 5.43 14.35
CA LEU A 153 -5.23 6.18 13.15
C LEU A 153 -6.56 5.71 12.58
N THR A 154 -6.74 4.39 12.47
CA THR A 154 -7.97 3.80 11.93
C THR A 154 -9.17 4.21 12.74
N ARG A 155 -9.11 4.08 14.08
CA ARG A 155 -10.23 4.43 14.97
C ARG A 155 -10.62 5.90 14.85
N GLN A 156 -9.64 6.81 14.83
CA GLN A 156 -9.91 8.24 14.68
C GLN A 156 -10.40 8.61 13.28
N ALA A 157 -9.94 7.92 12.24
CA ALA A 157 -10.40 8.15 10.87
C ALA A 157 -11.86 7.72 10.70
N VAL A 158 -12.24 6.57 11.25
CA VAL A 158 -13.64 6.09 11.25
C VAL A 158 -14.56 7.05 12.01
N GLU A 159 -14.09 7.70 13.07
CA GLU A 159 -14.86 8.75 13.76
C GLU A 159 -14.95 10.07 12.99
N ALA A 160 -14.01 10.33 12.07
CA ALA A 160 -13.92 11.59 11.33
C ALA A 160 -14.75 11.60 10.04
N VAL A 161 -15.01 10.43 9.45
CA VAL A 161 -15.83 10.29 8.23
C VAL A 161 -17.32 10.28 8.54
N ASP A 162 -18.13 10.80 7.62
CA ASP A 162 -19.59 10.69 7.70
C ASP A 162 -20.14 9.49 6.90
N HIS A 163 -19.57 9.21 5.72
CA HIS A 163 -20.24 8.36 4.74
C HIS A 163 -19.33 7.53 3.83
N VAL A 164 -18.02 7.74 3.89
CA VAL A 164 -17.07 7.04 3.02
C VAL A 164 -16.38 5.89 3.77
N PRO A 165 -16.10 4.76 3.10
CA PRO A 165 -15.43 3.63 3.71
C PRO A 165 -13.98 3.96 4.10
N VAL A 166 -13.53 3.37 5.20
CA VAL A 166 -12.16 3.48 5.70
C VAL A 166 -11.43 2.15 5.53
N ILE A 167 -10.31 2.17 4.82
CA ILE A 167 -9.46 1.00 4.59
C ILE A 167 -8.22 1.11 5.48
N ALA A 168 -8.06 0.19 6.43
CA ALA A 168 -6.90 0.18 7.33
C ALA A 168 -5.66 -0.40 6.64
N ALA A 169 -4.51 0.26 6.76
CA ALA A 169 -3.25 -0.18 6.15
C ALA A 169 -2.11 -0.17 7.16
N GLY A 170 -1.19 -1.12 7.03
CA GLY A 170 -0.02 -1.26 7.92
C GLY A 170 -0.27 -2.23 9.08
N GLY A 171 0.63 -3.20 9.25
CA GLY A 171 0.53 -4.17 10.36
C GLY A 171 -0.44 -5.34 10.14
N ILE A 172 -0.92 -5.58 8.92
CA ILE A 172 -1.94 -6.60 8.62
C ILE A 172 -1.36 -7.64 7.65
N ALA A 173 -1.37 -8.92 8.04
CA ALA A 173 -0.88 -10.04 7.23
C ALA A 173 -1.73 -11.31 7.32
N ASP A 174 -2.65 -11.40 8.28
CA ASP A 174 -3.44 -12.60 8.60
C ASP A 174 -4.90 -12.23 8.99
N GLY A 175 -5.70 -13.23 9.35
CA GLY A 175 -7.09 -12.99 9.75
C GLY A 175 -7.26 -12.23 11.08
N HIS A 176 -6.28 -12.30 11.98
CA HIS A 176 -6.30 -11.51 13.22
C HIS A 176 -6.18 -10.02 12.92
N GLY A 177 -5.29 -9.64 11.99
CA GLY A 177 -5.15 -8.26 11.55
C GLY A 177 -6.43 -7.72 10.90
N LEU A 178 -7.09 -8.52 10.05
CA LEU A 178 -8.38 -8.13 9.45
C LEU A 178 -9.48 -7.99 10.51
N ALA A 179 -9.64 -8.96 11.41
CA ALA A 179 -10.62 -8.90 12.49
C ALA A 179 -10.38 -7.71 13.42
N ALA A 180 -9.12 -7.38 13.72
CA ALA A 180 -8.77 -6.19 14.48
C ALA A 180 -9.15 -4.91 13.75
N ALA A 181 -8.86 -4.78 12.45
CA ALA A 181 -9.26 -3.63 11.65
C ALA A 181 -10.78 -3.43 11.64
N TYR A 182 -11.56 -4.50 11.49
CA TYR A 182 -13.02 -4.45 11.59
C TYR A 182 -13.51 -4.05 12.98
N ALA A 183 -12.86 -4.51 14.06
CA ALA A 183 -13.18 -4.07 15.41
C ALA A 183 -12.92 -2.56 15.61
N LEU A 184 -11.97 -1.97 14.87
CA LEU A 184 -11.73 -0.53 14.84
C LEU A 184 -12.76 0.23 14.00
N GLY A 185 -13.57 -0.46 13.21
CA GLY A 185 -14.60 0.08 12.35
C GLY A 185 -14.17 0.32 10.91
N ALA A 186 -13.04 -0.23 10.47
CA ALA A 186 -12.66 -0.19 9.05
C ALA A 186 -13.59 -1.10 8.22
N ASP A 187 -13.78 -0.74 6.95
CA ASP A 187 -14.61 -1.49 5.99
C ASP A 187 -13.77 -2.48 5.16
N GLY A 188 -12.46 -2.41 5.30
CA GLY A 188 -11.50 -3.25 4.58
C GLY A 188 -10.08 -3.00 5.04
N VAL A 189 -9.16 -3.72 4.40
CA VAL A 189 -7.72 -3.60 4.70
C VAL A 189 -6.90 -3.46 3.44
N GLN A 190 -5.77 -2.76 3.55
CA GLN A 190 -4.71 -2.76 2.55
C GLN A 190 -3.51 -3.51 3.12
N VAL A 191 -3.03 -4.50 2.37
CA VAL A 191 -1.89 -5.34 2.75
C VAL A 191 -0.75 -5.17 1.75
N GLY A 192 0.49 -5.13 2.25
CA GLY A 192 1.69 -4.96 1.44
C GLY A 192 2.66 -6.11 1.64
N THR A 193 3.37 -6.10 2.76
CA THR A 193 4.47 -7.04 3.09
C THR A 193 4.15 -8.51 2.83
N VAL A 194 2.98 -9.01 3.24
CA VAL A 194 2.60 -10.41 3.00
C VAL A 194 2.45 -10.73 1.50
N LEU A 195 1.98 -9.78 0.69
CA LEU A 195 1.87 -9.93 -0.77
C LEU A 195 3.23 -9.82 -1.47
N VAL A 196 4.19 -9.10 -0.88
CA VAL A 196 5.57 -9.08 -1.39
C VAL A 196 6.20 -10.47 -1.29
N ALA A 197 5.93 -11.19 -0.19
CA ALA A 197 6.31 -12.59 0.01
C ALA A 197 5.35 -13.58 -0.70
N SER A 198 4.90 -13.24 -1.92
CA SER A 198 4.08 -14.15 -2.73
C SER A 198 4.86 -14.73 -3.91
N THR A 199 4.34 -15.81 -4.48
CA THR A 199 4.93 -16.41 -5.69
C THR A 199 4.82 -15.48 -6.91
N GLU A 200 3.75 -14.70 -6.99
CA GLU A 200 3.40 -13.84 -8.11
C GLU A 200 4.05 -12.47 -8.03
N ALA A 201 4.55 -12.05 -6.86
CA ALA A 201 5.34 -10.83 -6.72
C ALA A 201 6.57 -10.91 -7.63
N PRO A 202 6.67 -10.04 -8.66
CA PRO A 202 7.74 -10.11 -9.63
C PRO A 202 8.94 -9.36 -9.06
N ILE A 203 9.64 -9.95 -8.10
CA ILE A 203 10.88 -9.40 -7.51
C ILE A 203 11.83 -10.55 -7.22
N HIS A 204 13.08 -10.21 -6.93
CA HIS A 204 14.09 -11.21 -6.61
C HIS A 204 13.74 -12.01 -5.34
N ASP A 205 13.93 -13.33 -5.37
CA ASP A 205 13.55 -14.23 -4.26
C ASP A 205 14.28 -13.92 -2.95
N ASN A 206 15.54 -13.46 -2.99
CA ASN A 206 16.24 -12.94 -1.81
C ASN A 206 15.44 -11.88 -1.03
N TYR A 207 14.71 -10.99 -1.72
CA TYR A 207 13.88 -9.98 -1.06
C TYR A 207 12.71 -10.64 -0.33
N LYS A 208 12.05 -11.61 -0.98
CA LYS A 208 10.96 -12.39 -0.37
C LYS A 208 11.47 -13.16 0.85
N GLN A 209 12.66 -13.75 0.74
CA GLN A 209 13.29 -14.47 1.83
C GLN A 209 13.70 -13.56 3.00
N ALA A 210 14.16 -12.33 2.73
CA ALA A 210 14.44 -11.35 3.77
C ALA A 210 13.19 -11.02 4.62
N ILE A 211 12.00 -10.97 3.98
CA ILE A 211 10.73 -10.82 4.70
C ILE A 211 10.45 -12.05 5.58
N VAL A 212 10.63 -13.26 5.03
CA VAL A 212 10.39 -14.52 5.76
C VAL A 212 11.33 -14.72 6.95
N ASP A 213 12.58 -14.29 6.79
CA ASP A 213 13.62 -14.40 7.82
C ASP A 213 13.52 -13.28 8.88
N ALA A 214 12.68 -12.28 8.66
CA ALA A 214 12.55 -11.12 9.54
C ALA A 214 11.89 -11.49 10.87
N ASN A 215 12.32 -10.82 11.94
CA ASN A 215 11.62 -10.80 13.23
C ASN A 215 10.90 -9.46 13.45
N ASP A 216 10.21 -9.34 14.58
CA ASP A 216 9.44 -8.18 15.01
C ASP A 216 10.26 -6.87 15.09
N THR A 217 11.58 -6.98 15.33
CA THR A 217 12.50 -5.85 15.46
C THR A 217 13.40 -5.64 14.24
N ALA A 218 13.16 -6.34 13.13
CA ALA A 218 14.01 -6.30 11.95
C ALA A 218 14.01 -4.94 11.22
N THR A 219 13.00 -4.09 11.46
CA THR A 219 12.86 -2.79 10.78
C THR A 219 12.89 -1.62 11.75
N PHE A 220 13.19 -0.42 11.23
CA PHE A 220 13.07 0.85 11.93
C PHE A 220 12.75 1.97 10.95
N VAL A 221 12.40 3.15 11.46
CA VAL A 221 12.12 4.34 10.64
C VAL A 221 13.36 5.24 10.60
N SER A 222 13.76 5.64 9.40
CA SER A 222 14.77 6.67 9.13
C SER A 222 14.20 7.71 8.15
N GLY A 223 14.86 8.84 7.92
CA GLY A 223 14.38 9.93 7.06
C GLY A 223 13.48 10.94 7.79
N SER A 224 13.32 10.81 9.12
CA SER A 224 12.42 11.68 9.88
C SER A 224 12.95 13.10 10.04
N MET A 225 14.27 13.25 10.14
CA MET A 225 14.91 14.56 10.30
C MET A 225 14.96 15.31 8.97
N THR A 226 15.18 14.58 7.88
CA THR A 226 15.19 15.10 6.51
C THR A 226 13.80 15.32 5.93
N GLY A 227 12.74 14.79 6.55
CA GLY A 227 11.35 15.00 6.16
C GLY A 227 10.78 13.98 5.17
N ALA A 228 11.47 12.86 4.95
CA ALA A 228 11.01 11.71 4.17
C ALA A 228 11.09 10.41 5.01
N PRO A 229 10.30 10.29 6.09
CA PRO A 229 10.31 9.11 6.95
C PRO A 229 9.96 7.85 6.16
N ILE A 230 10.82 6.83 6.24
CA ILE A 230 10.72 5.54 5.55
C ILE A 230 11.07 4.40 6.52
N ARG A 231 10.23 3.36 6.54
CA ARG A 231 10.49 2.12 7.28
C ARG A 231 11.30 1.15 6.43
N ILE A 232 12.47 0.79 6.95
CA ILE A 232 13.48 -0.01 6.26
C ILE A 232 13.99 -1.15 7.14
N GLU A 233 14.42 -2.25 6.51
CA GLU A 233 15.14 -3.35 7.16
C GLU A 233 16.48 -2.88 7.71
N LYS A 234 16.91 -3.45 8.84
CA LYS A 234 18.25 -3.24 9.40
C LYS A 234 19.31 -3.97 8.57
N ASN A 235 20.05 -3.22 7.76
CA ASN A 235 21.22 -3.70 7.02
C ASN A 235 22.28 -2.59 6.87
N ALA A 236 23.32 -2.82 6.05
CA ALA A 236 24.40 -1.84 5.86
C ALA A 236 23.92 -0.55 5.20
N ALA A 237 23.04 -0.66 4.19
CA ALA A 237 22.44 0.50 3.52
C ALA A 237 21.57 1.33 4.47
N ALA A 238 20.78 0.67 5.31
CA ALA A 238 19.92 1.34 6.27
C ALA A 238 20.69 2.10 7.35
N GLN A 239 21.85 1.58 7.78
CA GLN A 239 22.74 2.32 8.67
C GLN A 239 23.26 3.59 7.99
N LYS A 240 23.72 3.48 6.73
CA LYS A 240 24.15 4.65 5.96
C LYS A 240 23.02 5.67 5.76
N HIS A 241 21.81 5.21 5.47
CA HIS A 241 20.63 6.06 5.36
C HIS A 241 20.34 6.79 6.68
N HIS A 242 20.47 6.10 7.81
CA HIS A 242 20.30 6.71 9.13
C HIS A 242 21.36 7.76 9.43
N ASP A 243 22.63 7.50 9.10
CA ASP A 243 23.70 8.46 9.27
C ASP A 243 23.46 9.73 8.42
N MET A 244 22.97 9.57 7.18
CA MET A 244 22.55 10.67 6.32
C MET A 244 21.37 11.44 6.90
N ASP A 245 20.38 10.77 7.48
CA ASP A 245 19.23 11.43 8.11
C ASP A 245 19.64 12.27 9.33
N MET A 246 20.67 11.86 10.06
CA MET A 246 21.18 12.59 11.23
C MET A 246 22.11 13.75 10.87
N ASP A 247 22.55 13.86 9.62
CA ASP A 247 23.42 14.93 9.14
C ASP A 247 22.61 16.20 8.83
N PRO A 248 22.84 17.32 9.55
CA PRO A 248 22.08 18.56 9.31
C PRO A 248 22.35 19.22 7.95
N GLU A 249 23.39 18.80 7.22
CA GLU A 249 23.68 19.28 5.86
C GLU A 249 22.91 18.52 4.77
N VAL A 250 22.31 17.38 5.10
CA VAL A 250 21.55 16.55 4.16
C VAL A 250 20.10 17.02 4.12
N ASP A 251 19.62 17.34 2.91
CA ASP A 251 18.21 17.66 2.67
C ASP A 251 17.42 16.45 2.12
N VAL A 252 16.11 16.62 2.01
CA VAL A 252 15.21 15.58 1.47
C VAL A 252 15.60 15.12 0.07
N LYS A 253 16.17 15.99 -0.78
CA LYS A 253 16.55 15.62 -2.14
C LYS A 253 17.81 14.76 -2.14
N ALA A 254 18.77 15.09 -1.29
CA ALA A 254 20.01 14.35 -1.15
C ALA A 254 19.78 12.93 -0.60
N ILE A 255 18.92 12.78 0.41
CA ILE A 255 18.61 11.45 0.95
C ILE A 255 17.80 10.60 -0.05
N GLU A 256 16.79 11.17 -0.71
CA GLU A 256 16.00 10.45 -1.73
C GLU A 256 16.83 10.03 -2.96
N ALA A 257 17.86 10.81 -3.32
CA ALA A 257 18.81 10.44 -4.38
C ALA A 257 19.64 9.19 -4.03
N TYR A 258 19.80 8.87 -2.74
CA TYR A 258 20.34 7.59 -2.28
C TYR A 258 19.27 6.51 -2.19
N THR A 259 18.10 6.84 -1.63
CA THR A 259 17.02 5.88 -1.34
C THR A 259 16.39 5.28 -2.59
N ILE A 260 15.93 6.09 -3.54
CA ILE A 260 15.12 5.60 -4.68
C ILE A 260 15.87 4.62 -5.59
N PRO A 261 17.12 4.89 -6.02
CA PRO A 261 17.88 3.92 -6.81
C PRO A 261 18.13 2.62 -6.04
N SER A 262 18.38 2.75 -4.73
CA SER A 262 18.67 1.60 -3.86
C SER A 262 17.47 0.67 -3.72
N LEU A 263 16.26 1.20 -3.50
CA LEU A 263 15.01 0.44 -3.49
C LEU A 263 14.80 -0.35 -4.78
N THR A 264 15.05 0.30 -5.93
CA THR A 264 14.89 -0.32 -7.25
C THR A 264 15.85 -1.49 -7.43
N LYS A 265 17.12 -1.31 -7.02
CA LYS A 265 18.15 -2.34 -7.11
C LYS A 265 17.87 -3.51 -6.16
N ALA A 266 17.45 -3.25 -4.92
CA ALA A 266 17.07 -4.29 -3.98
C ALA A 266 15.97 -5.21 -4.56
N ALA A 267 14.90 -4.63 -5.11
CA ALA A 267 13.79 -5.38 -5.67
C ALA A 267 14.16 -6.16 -6.94
N ALA A 268 15.00 -5.59 -7.82
CA ALA A 268 15.37 -6.19 -9.10
C ALA A 268 16.50 -7.22 -8.99
N GLU A 269 17.53 -6.94 -8.19
CA GLU A 269 18.76 -7.73 -8.12
C GLU A 269 18.87 -8.56 -6.83
N GLY A 270 18.01 -8.32 -5.83
CA GLY A 270 18.01 -9.09 -4.59
C GLY A 270 19.20 -8.83 -3.67
N ASP A 271 19.85 -7.67 -3.81
CA ASP A 271 20.93 -7.21 -2.94
C ASP A 271 20.36 -6.65 -1.63
N VAL A 272 19.85 -7.55 -0.77
CA VAL A 272 19.19 -7.19 0.49
C VAL A 272 20.17 -6.77 1.60
N LYS A 273 21.47 -6.81 1.34
CA LYS A 273 22.51 -6.48 2.34
C LYS A 273 23.04 -5.06 2.15
N GLU A 274 23.29 -4.68 0.90
CA GLU A 274 23.92 -3.41 0.54
C GLU A 274 22.95 -2.41 -0.07
N GLU A 275 21.66 -2.76 -0.21
CA GLU A 275 20.60 -1.85 -0.67
C GLU A 275 19.47 -1.70 0.35
N ILE A 276 18.69 -0.63 0.24
CA ILE A 276 17.54 -0.34 1.07
C ILE A 276 16.42 -1.32 0.74
N VAL A 277 15.99 -2.08 1.76
CA VAL A 277 14.86 -3.01 1.69
C VAL A 277 13.73 -2.45 2.55
N THR A 278 12.52 -2.42 2.01
CA THR A 278 11.32 -1.93 2.69
C THR A 278 10.30 -3.05 2.90
N TYR A 279 9.85 -3.19 4.13
CA TYR A 279 8.68 -3.96 4.53
C TYR A 279 8.21 -3.51 5.93
N GLY A 280 6.97 -3.84 6.28
CA GLY A 280 6.38 -3.47 7.55
C GLY A 280 6.85 -4.34 8.71
N GLN A 281 6.57 -3.91 9.94
CA GLN A 281 6.88 -4.70 11.14
C GLN A 281 6.17 -6.07 11.17
N ILE A 282 5.09 -6.21 10.40
CA ILE A 282 4.32 -7.44 10.28
C ILE A 282 5.09 -8.59 9.60
N ALA A 283 6.27 -8.33 9.03
CA ALA A 283 7.11 -9.36 8.42
C ALA A 283 7.39 -10.54 9.37
N GLY A 284 7.46 -10.30 10.69
CA GLY A 284 7.61 -11.37 11.68
C GLY A 284 6.45 -12.38 11.76
N LEU A 285 5.32 -12.12 11.11
CA LEU A 285 4.21 -13.08 10.94
C LEU A 285 4.16 -13.73 9.55
N VAL A 286 5.09 -13.38 8.66
CA VAL A 286 5.18 -13.94 7.31
C VAL A 286 6.20 -15.07 7.33
N HIS A 287 5.73 -16.32 7.35
CA HIS A 287 6.60 -17.48 7.61
C HIS A 287 7.02 -18.25 6.36
N GLU A 288 6.44 -17.93 5.20
CA GLU A 288 6.70 -18.63 3.95
C GLU A 288 6.34 -17.77 2.75
N VAL A 289 6.91 -18.12 1.59
CA VAL A 289 6.46 -17.59 0.29
C VAL A 289 5.35 -18.50 -0.24
N ARG A 290 4.18 -17.93 -0.52
CA ARG A 290 3.02 -18.71 -0.98
C ARG A 290 2.15 -17.95 -1.98
N PRO A 291 1.24 -18.61 -2.72
CA PRO A 291 0.40 -17.95 -3.71
C PRO A 291 -0.48 -16.83 -3.15
N VAL A 292 -0.67 -15.75 -3.91
CA VAL A 292 -1.54 -14.62 -3.53
C VAL A 292 -2.95 -15.08 -3.18
N LYS A 293 -3.48 -16.04 -3.94
CA LYS A 293 -4.80 -16.61 -3.68
C LYS A 293 -4.90 -17.25 -2.30
N GLU A 294 -3.88 -18.00 -1.89
CA GLU A 294 -3.85 -18.64 -0.56
C GLU A 294 -3.73 -17.61 0.54
N ILE A 295 -2.92 -16.55 0.34
CA ILE A 295 -2.82 -15.43 1.28
C ILE A 295 -4.19 -14.78 1.51
N ILE A 296 -4.89 -14.40 0.44
CA ILE A 296 -6.16 -13.68 0.53
C ILE A 296 -7.26 -14.56 1.11
N ASP A 297 -7.37 -15.81 0.65
CA ASP A 297 -8.40 -16.74 1.18
C ASP A 297 -8.16 -17.04 2.67
N SER A 298 -6.90 -17.21 3.12
CA SER A 298 -6.62 -17.47 4.54
C SER A 298 -6.95 -16.27 5.42
N ILE A 299 -6.60 -15.05 5.00
CA ILE A 299 -6.92 -13.83 5.76
C ILE A 299 -8.43 -13.77 6.03
N PHE A 300 -9.26 -14.03 5.01
CA PHE A 300 -10.71 -14.01 5.16
C PHE A 300 -11.26 -15.16 5.99
N GLN A 301 -10.77 -16.38 5.75
CA GLN A 301 -11.24 -17.54 6.50
C GLN A 301 -10.91 -17.41 7.98
N GLU A 302 -9.64 -17.12 8.30
CA GLU A 302 -9.16 -16.93 9.66
C GLU A 302 -9.88 -15.77 10.36
N ALA A 303 -10.18 -14.68 9.66
CA ALA A 303 -10.91 -13.55 10.26
C ALA A 303 -12.30 -13.96 10.76
N ASN A 304 -13.03 -14.79 10.01
CA ASN A 304 -14.32 -15.32 10.47
C ASN A 304 -14.17 -16.16 11.74
N GLU A 305 -13.16 -17.05 11.77
CA GLU A 305 -12.87 -17.87 12.95
C GLU A 305 -12.49 -17.02 14.17
N VAL A 306 -11.70 -15.96 13.98
CA VAL A 306 -11.32 -15.01 15.03
C VAL A 306 -12.53 -14.24 15.55
N ILE A 307 -13.41 -13.77 14.67
CA ILE A 307 -14.62 -13.02 15.05
C ILE A 307 -15.57 -13.91 15.87
N ASP A 308 -15.80 -15.15 15.43
CA ASP A 308 -16.62 -16.12 16.17
C ASP A 308 -16.02 -16.41 17.56
N ALA A 309 -14.70 -16.58 17.63
CA ALA A 309 -13.99 -16.78 18.90
C ALA A 309 -14.07 -15.56 19.83
N LEU A 310 -14.02 -14.34 19.29
CA LEU A 310 -14.17 -13.10 20.06
C LEU A 310 -15.60 -12.92 20.59
N ALA A 311 -16.62 -13.23 19.80
CA ALA A 311 -18.02 -13.18 20.22
C ALA A 311 -18.33 -14.13 21.38
N ALA A 312 -17.59 -15.24 21.50
CA ALA A 312 -17.70 -16.19 22.60
C ALA A 312 -17.01 -15.73 23.90
N LYS A 313 -16.17 -14.67 23.87
CA LYS A 313 -15.52 -14.15 25.08
C LYS A 313 -16.53 -13.39 25.94
N LYS A 314 -16.36 -13.48 27.26
CA LYS A 314 -17.09 -12.62 28.20
C LYS A 314 -16.51 -11.22 28.11
N ILE A 315 -17.33 -10.26 27.68
CA ILE A 315 -17.03 -8.83 27.60
C ILE A 315 -17.81 -8.12 28.71
#